data_AF-A0A520A7L1-F1
#
_entry.id   AF-A0A520A7L1-F1
#
_cell.length_a   1.000
_cell.length_b   1.000
_cell.length_c   1.000
_cell.angle_alpha   90.00
_cell.angle_beta   90.00
_cell.angle_gamma   90.00
#
_symmetry.space_group_name_H-M   'P 1'
#
loop_
_entity.id
_entity.type
_entity.pdbx_description
1 polymer ?
#
loop_
_entity_poly.entity_id
_entity_poly.type
_entity_poly.pdbx_seq_one_letter_code
_entity_poly.pdbx_strand_id
1 'polypeptide(L)'
;MQLKGLKKLILCTGAMLFVCAAVAQDRKISLKADRQPLKDVISQIELASKYSIVYSDDVLTDTLLVSVNAINKPVAEVLQQILGDKGLFFSLISENLIAIGGKANNSRDKKNSSEQQVTGKITDRSGEPVPYATVVLFKQQEHIGGGISDEQGVFRFSIPVEPSAKYRLTVAVMGYQPFEGLVDPSNLVRPQQLVLTTDVKTLGTVNVTASRPMVERLADRFIVNVENSALSTGFTGLEVLQRSPGLWVTADGAIKLKGNQSVMVMINDVVQRMSESDLAEYLRSMRSEDIAKIEIISSPPSEFEASGSAGKICVFAVRLDTFEKIPSQVFYVGTNTQQDLTAIRRFLLK
;
A
#
# COMPACT_ATOMS: atom_id res chain seq x y z
N MET A 1 25.39 -20.65 -73.35
CA MET A 1 24.76 -21.97 -73.19
C MET A 1 23.89 -21.91 -71.93
N GLN A 2 22.55 -21.93 -72.10
CA GLN A 2 21.46 -22.33 -71.16
C GLN A 2 21.59 -21.90 -69.67
N LEU A 3 20.75 -21.04 -69.09
CA LEU A 3 19.31 -21.17 -68.72
C LEU A 3 18.84 -19.74 -68.35
N LYS A 4 17.77 -19.07 -68.84
CA LYS A 4 16.32 -19.32 -68.96
C LYS A 4 15.56 -19.62 -67.66
N GLY A 5 14.66 -18.68 -67.30
CA GLY A 5 13.46 -18.84 -66.43
C GLY A 5 13.70 -18.57 -64.94
N LEU A 6 12.87 -17.86 -64.17
CA LEU A 6 11.46 -17.50 -64.31
C LEU A 6 11.15 -16.31 -63.36
N LYS A 7 10.20 -15.47 -63.79
CA LYS A 7 9.68 -14.28 -63.10
C LYS A 7 8.76 -14.64 -61.91
N LYS A 8 8.82 -13.78 -60.88
CA LYS A 8 7.76 -13.32 -59.95
C LYS A 8 6.87 -14.36 -59.23
N LEU A 9 6.93 -14.32 -57.89
CA LEU A 9 5.72 -14.33 -57.05
C LEU A 9 5.92 -13.41 -55.83
N ILE A 10 4.88 -12.61 -55.57
CA ILE A 10 4.72 -11.56 -54.54
C ILE A 10 3.92 -12.16 -53.37
N LEU A 11 4.21 -11.71 -52.13
CA LEU A 11 3.50 -11.82 -50.81
C LEU A 11 4.47 -12.41 -49.74
N CYS A 12 4.71 -11.89 -48.53
CA CYS A 12 3.99 -10.94 -47.69
C CYS A 12 5.01 -10.14 -46.86
N THR A 13 4.92 -8.82 -46.97
CA THR A 13 4.79 -7.87 -45.86
C THR A 13 4.75 -8.45 -44.43
N GLY A 14 5.57 -7.88 -43.54
CA GLY A 14 5.20 -7.77 -42.12
C GLY A 14 5.97 -8.65 -41.12
N ALA A 15 7.30 -8.60 -41.14
CA ALA A 15 8.07 -8.85 -39.92
C ALA A 15 8.79 -7.55 -39.56
N MET A 16 8.00 -6.57 -39.08
CA MET A 16 8.53 -5.50 -38.25
C MET A 16 9.19 -6.21 -37.07
N LEU A 17 10.52 -6.17 -37.04
CA LEU A 17 11.33 -6.51 -35.88
C LEU A 17 10.81 -5.66 -34.72
N PHE A 18 9.87 -6.20 -33.95
CA PHE A 18 9.65 -5.79 -32.59
C PHE A 18 10.87 -6.28 -31.81
N VAL A 19 11.89 -5.42 -31.77
CA VAL A 19 12.70 -5.28 -30.57
C VAL A 19 11.72 -4.86 -29.48
N CYS A 20 11.21 -5.81 -28.71
CA CYS A 20 10.68 -5.51 -27.39
C CYS A 20 11.78 -5.92 -26.40
N ALA A 21 12.25 -4.92 -25.66
CA ALA A 21 13.40 -4.96 -24.80
C ALA A 21 13.43 -6.24 -23.95
N ALA A 22 14.60 -6.88 -23.89
CA ALA A 22 15.00 -7.60 -22.71
C ALA A 22 14.75 -6.66 -21.53
N VAL A 23 13.81 -7.04 -20.66
CA VAL A 23 13.50 -6.31 -19.43
C VAL A 23 14.69 -6.49 -18.51
N ALA A 24 15.73 -5.69 -18.73
CA ALA A 24 16.95 -5.69 -17.94
C ALA A 24 16.69 -4.90 -16.66
N GLN A 25 16.06 -5.52 -15.66
CA GLN A 25 16.18 -5.15 -14.24
C GLN A 25 15.88 -6.35 -13.31
N ASP A 26 16.53 -7.49 -13.53
CA ASP A 26 16.58 -8.51 -12.46
C ASP A 26 17.79 -8.19 -11.57
N ARG A 27 17.52 -7.90 -10.29
CA ARG A 27 18.55 -7.39 -9.36
C ARG A 27 19.59 -8.48 -9.13
N LYS A 28 20.87 -8.13 -9.28
CA LYS A 28 21.97 -9.09 -9.11
C LYS A 28 22.48 -9.07 -7.68
N ILE A 29 22.68 -10.25 -7.13
CA ILE A 29 23.20 -10.45 -5.77
C ILE A 29 24.41 -11.37 -5.76
N SER A 30 25.22 -11.23 -4.72
CA SER A 30 26.29 -12.15 -4.38
C SER A 30 26.01 -12.70 -2.99
N LEU A 31 25.87 -14.02 -2.87
CA LEU A 31 25.44 -14.70 -1.66
C LEU A 31 26.12 -16.06 -1.58
N LYS A 32 26.69 -16.37 -0.41
CA LYS A 32 27.25 -17.70 -0.12
C LYS A 32 26.61 -18.22 1.16
N ALA A 33 25.86 -19.31 1.03
CA ALA A 33 25.27 -20.04 2.15
C ALA A 33 25.63 -21.52 2.01
N ASP A 34 25.98 -22.16 3.12
CA ASP A 34 26.22 -23.59 3.17
C ASP A 34 25.41 -24.21 4.31
N ARG A 35 24.47 -25.11 3.97
CA ARG A 35 23.56 -25.81 4.88
C ARG A 35 22.86 -24.87 5.87
N GLN A 36 22.42 -23.70 5.40
CA GLN A 36 21.69 -22.73 6.23
C GLN A 36 20.18 -22.90 6.10
N PRO A 37 19.39 -22.54 7.12
CA PRO A 37 17.93 -22.52 7.03
C PRO A 37 17.43 -21.66 5.86
N LEU A 38 16.46 -22.18 5.12
CA LEU A 38 15.90 -21.52 3.93
C LEU A 38 15.34 -20.12 4.26
N LYS A 39 14.71 -19.95 5.43
CA LYS A 39 14.19 -18.65 5.89
C LYS A 39 15.31 -17.61 6.08
N ASP A 40 16.45 -18.02 6.62
CA ASP A 40 17.61 -17.13 6.81
C ASP A 40 18.22 -16.73 5.46
N VAL A 41 18.30 -17.67 4.54
CA VAL A 41 18.81 -17.41 3.18
C VAL A 41 17.86 -16.50 2.40
N ILE A 42 16.54 -16.67 2.54
CA ILE A 42 15.53 -15.76 1.96
C ILE A 42 15.66 -14.35 2.55
N SER A 43 15.85 -14.24 3.88
CA SER A 43 16.06 -12.95 4.55
C SER A 43 17.32 -12.23 4.05
N GLN A 44 18.41 -12.97 3.83
CA GLN A 44 19.63 -12.44 3.23
C GLN A 44 19.41 -11.97 1.78
N ILE A 45 18.60 -12.70 0.99
CA ILE A 45 18.23 -12.32 -0.37
C ILE A 45 17.38 -11.04 -0.36
N GLU A 46 16.39 -10.93 0.52
CA GLU A 46 15.55 -9.75 0.69
C GLU A 46 16.39 -8.50 1.03
N LEU A 47 17.33 -8.63 1.98
CA LEU A 47 18.25 -7.54 2.35
C LEU A 47 19.18 -7.14 1.20
N ALA A 48 19.76 -8.10 0.48
CA ALA A 48 20.72 -7.83 -0.59
C ALA A 48 20.06 -7.28 -1.87
N SER A 49 18.83 -7.71 -2.15
CA SER A 49 18.10 -7.37 -3.37
C SER A 49 17.08 -6.25 -3.19
N LYS A 50 16.72 -5.88 -1.96
CA LYS A 50 15.61 -4.95 -1.65
C LYS A 50 14.24 -5.40 -2.19
N TYR A 51 14.07 -6.68 -2.54
CA TYR A 51 12.75 -7.26 -2.81
C TYR A 51 12.08 -7.60 -1.48
N SER A 52 10.79 -7.31 -1.35
CA SER A 52 9.96 -7.90 -0.31
C SER A 52 9.57 -9.31 -0.73
N ILE A 53 9.81 -10.30 0.12
CA ILE A 53 9.51 -11.70 -0.18
C ILE A 53 8.43 -12.20 0.78
N VAL A 54 7.27 -12.60 0.22
CA VAL A 54 6.13 -13.10 0.98
C VAL A 54 5.93 -14.60 0.75
N TYR A 55 5.59 -15.31 1.83
CA TYR A 55 5.33 -16.74 1.82
C TYR A 55 4.42 -17.11 3.00
N SER A 56 3.71 -18.22 2.88
CA SER A 56 2.98 -18.82 4.01
C SER A 56 3.94 -19.68 4.84
N ASP A 57 3.87 -19.62 6.17
CA ASP A 57 4.69 -20.46 7.06
C ASP A 57 4.47 -21.96 6.81
N ASP A 58 3.27 -22.34 6.37
CA ASP A 58 2.93 -23.72 5.99
C ASP A 58 3.69 -24.22 4.74
N VAL A 59 4.24 -23.30 3.94
CA VAL A 59 5.02 -23.58 2.73
C VAL A 59 6.52 -23.64 3.05
N LEU A 60 7.00 -22.88 4.04
CA LEU A 60 8.40 -22.86 4.45
C LEU A 60 8.59 -23.47 5.84
N THR A 61 8.87 -24.77 5.88
CA THR A 61 9.25 -25.44 7.13
C THR A 61 10.65 -25.00 7.59
N ASP A 62 10.82 -24.66 8.86
CA ASP A 62 12.10 -24.23 9.48
C ASP A 62 13.24 -25.25 9.35
N THR A 63 12.91 -26.50 9.00
CA THR A 63 13.85 -27.62 8.86
C THR A 63 14.52 -27.69 7.47
N LEU A 64 14.10 -26.86 6.51
CA LEU A 64 14.65 -26.88 5.15
C LEU A 64 16.01 -26.17 5.10
N LEU A 65 17.09 -26.95 4.90
CA LEU A 65 18.45 -26.42 4.73
C LEU A 65 18.79 -26.26 3.23
N VAL A 66 19.52 -25.18 2.90
CA VAL A 66 19.97 -24.88 1.54
C VAL A 66 21.45 -24.52 1.50
N SER A 67 22.09 -24.84 0.38
CA SER A 67 23.44 -24.37 0.05
C SER A 67 23.38 -23.66 -1.29
N VAL A 68 23.93 -22.45 -1.36
CA VAL A 68 24.01 -21.67 -2.60
C VAL A 68 25.31 -20.87 -2.63
N ASN A 69 25.94 -20.83 -3.79
CA ASN A 69 27.09 -19.98 -4.05
C ASN A 69 26.81 -19.16 -5.31
N ALA A 70 26.36 -17.93 -5.10
CA ALA A 70 26.00 -16.98 -6.13
C ALA A 70 26.98 -15.80 -6.11
N ILE A 71 27.53 -15.47 -7.27
CA ILE A 71 28.40 -14.29 -7.45
C ILE A 71 27.82 -13.49 -8.60
N ASN A 72 27.30 -12.29 -8.30
CA ASN A 72 26.68 -11.39 -9.28
C ASN A 72 25.59 -12.05 -10.14
N LYS A 73 24.73 -12.85 -9.50
CA LYS A 73 23.66 -13.60 -10.16
C LYS A 73 22.30 -12.91 -10.00
N PRO A 74 21.40 -12.97 -10.99
CA PRO A 74 20.02 -12.50 -10.86
C PRO A 74 19.30 -13.20 -9.69
N VAL A 75 18.47 -12.46 -8.96
CA VAL A 75 17.71 -13.00 -7.82
C VAL A 75 16.82 -14.16 -8.24
N ALA A 76 16.18 -14.10 -9.41
CA ALA A 76 15.36 -15.19 -9.91
C ALA A 76 16.16 -16.49 -10.10
N GLU A 77 17.41 -16.40 -10.57
CA GLU A 77 18.29 -17.57 -10.73
C GLU A 77 18.66 -18.17 -9.37
N VAL A 78 18.99 -17.31 -8.39
CA VAL A 78 19.31 -17.74 -7.03
C VAL A 78 18.10 -18.39 -6.34
N LEU A 79 16.91 -17.80 -6.48
CA LEU A 79 15.66 -18.35 -5.97
C LEU A 79 15.31 -19.68 -6.65
N GLN A 80 15.50 -19.80 -7.97
CA GLN A 80 15.30 -21.05 -8.69
C GLN A 80 16.23 -22.15 -8.17
N GLN A 81 17.50 -21.82 -7.90
CA GLN A 81 18.49 -22.77 -7.39
C GLN A 81 18.15 -23.27 -5.97
N ILE A 82 17.64 -22.40 -5.09
CA ILE A 82 17.32 -22.81 -3.70
C ILE A 82 15.93 -23.44 -3.55
N LEU A 83 14.96 -23.05 -4.39
CA LEU A 83 13.56 -23.50 -4.31
C LEU A 83 13.25 -24.68 -5.22
N GLY A 84 13.94 -24.80 -6.36
CA GLY A 84 13.61 -25.73 -7.44
C GLY A 84 13.54 -27.19 -7.01
N ASP A 85 14.46 -27.61 -6.15
CA ASP A 85 14.61 -29.00 -5.70
C ASP A 85 13.68 -29.36 -4.53
N LYS A 86 12.98 -28.36 -3.98
CA LYS A 86 12.20 -28.50 -2.72
C LYS A 86 10.71 -28.52 -2.97
N GLY A 87 10.29 -28.67 -4.22
CA GLY A 87 8.90 -28.54 -4.59
C GLY A 87 8.36 -27.16 -4.22
N LEU A 88 9.17 -26.11 -4.35
CA LEU A 88 8.76 -24.73 -4.16
C LEU A 88 8.88 -23.98 -5.50
N PHE A 89 8.05 -22.97 -5.70
CA PHE A 89 8.08 -22.05 -6.83
C PHE A 89 8.02 -20.61 -6.33
N PHE A 90 8.45 -19.67 -7.16
CA PHE A 90 8.29 -18.25 -6.88
C PHE A 90 7.62 -17.56 -8.07
N SER A 91 6.91 -16.47 -7.78
CA SER A 91 6.32 -15.59 -8.78
C SER A 91 6.64 -14.14 -8.43
N LEU A 92 6.94 -13.35 -9.45
CA LEU A 92 7.07 -11.90 -9.31
C LEU A 92 5.68 -11.29 -9.37
N ILE A 93 5.23 -10.70 -8.27
CA ILE A 93 3.91 -10.10 -8.15
C ILE A 93 3.93 -8.62 -8.55
N SER A 94 5.05 -7.93 -8.31
CA SER A 94 5.27 -6.53 -8.71
C SER A 94 6.76 -6.22 -8.82
N GLU A 95 7.11 -4.97 -9.16
CA GLU A 95 8.51 -4.51 -9.27
C GLU A 95 9.37 -4.74 -8.01
N ASN A 96 8.74 -4.90 -6.83
CA ASN A 96 9.42 -5.07 -5.55
C ASN A 96 8.90 -6.25 -4.72
N LEU A 97 7.97 -7.07 -5.21
CA LEU A 97 7.33 -8.13 -4.42
C LEU A 97 7.44 -9.49 -5.10
N ILE A 98 7.98 -10.47 -4.36
CA ILE A 98 8.09 -11.87 -4.78
C ILE A 98 7.25 -12.73 -3.84
N ALA A 99 6.40 -13.58 -4.40
CA ALA A 99 5.66 -14.59 -3.63
C ALA A 99 6.29 -15.98 -3.82
N ILE A 100 6.46 -16.74 -2.74
CA ILE A 100 6.93 -18.13 -2.77
C ILE A 100 5.79 -19.08 -2.38
N GLY A 101 5.58 -20.12 -3.19
CA GLY A 101 4.54 -21.13 -3.02
C GLY A 101 5.07 -22.57 -3.17
N GLY A 102 4.29 -23.55 -2.72
CA GLY A 102 4.60 -24.97 -2.88
C GLY A 102 4.09 -25.54 -4.20
N LYS A 103 4.94 -26.26 -4.93
CA LYS A 103 4.55 -27.17 -6.01
C LYS A 103 3.90 -28.39 -5.36
N ALA A 104 2.67 -28.70 -5.75
CA ALA A 104 2.05 -29.96 -5.39
C ALA A 104 2.92 -31.12 -5.92
N ASN A 105 3.52 -31.90 -5.02
CA ASN A 105 4.32 -33.07 -5.39
C ASN A 105 3.40 -34.20 -5.87
N ASN A 106 3.08 -34.21 -7.17
CA ASN A 106 2.76 -35.46 -7.85
C ASN A 106 4.07 -36.24 -8.04
N SER A 107 4.38 -37.15 -7.11
CA SER A 107 4.96 -38.49 -7.38
C SER A 107 5.56 -39.14 -6.14
N ARG A 108 4.82 -40.08 -5.54
CA ARG A 108 5.19 -41.51 -5.44
C ARG A 108 4.02 -42.30 -4.86
N ASP A 109 3.02 -42.51 -5.70
CA ASP A 109 2.57 -43.87 -5.98
C ASP A 109 1.91 -43.89 -7.36
N LYS A 110 2.58 -44.56 -8.30
CA LYS A 110 2.05 -44.87 -9.62
C LYS A 110 0.93 -45.90 -9.42
N LYS A 111 -0.31 -45.43 -9.33
CA LYS A 111 -1.48 -46.29 -9.55
C LYS A 111 -2.58 -45.50 -10.25
N ASN A 112 -2.56 -45.57 -11.59
CA ASN A 112 -3.66 -45.34 -12.52
C ASN A 112 -4.78 -44.37 -12.06
N SER A 113 -4.45 -43.10 -11.88
CA SER A 113 -5.43 -42.03 -12.06
C SER A 113 -4.93 -41.18 -13.21
N SER A 114 -5.70 -41.14 -14.31
CA SER A 114 -5.45 -40.22 -15.40
C SER A 114 -5.55 -38.80 -14.85
N GLU A 115 -4.44 -38.08 -14.73
CA GLU A 115 -4.46 -36.66 -14.39
C GLU A 115 -5.37 -35.95 -15.39
N GLN A 116 -6.37 -35.24 -14.88
CA GLN A 116 -7.29 -34.46 -15.69
C GLN A 116 -6.92 -32.99 -15.55
N GLN A 117 -6.92 -32.29 -16.69
CA GLN A 117 -6.67 -30.86 -16.71
C GLN A 117 -7.92 -30.13 -16.24
N VAL A 118 -7.79 -29.36 -15.17
CA VAL A 118 -8.79 -28.41 -14.72
C VAL A 118 -8.54 -27.09 -15.41
N THR A 119 -9.56 -26.56 -16.09
CA THR A 119 -9.46 -25.29 -16.81
C THR A 119 -10.74 -24.47 -16.64
N GLY A 120 -10.58 -23.14 -16.63
CA GLY A 120 -11.70 -22.23 -16.63
C GLY A 120 -11.27 -20.80 -16.93
N LYS A 121 -12.26 -19.93 -17.12
CA LYS A 121 -12.10 -18.50 -17.34
C LYS A 121 -12.81 -17.75 -16.22
N ILE A 122 -12.12 -16.77 -15.66
CA ILE A 122 -12.61 -15.89 -14.61
C ILE A 122 -12.92 -14.56 -15.26
N THR A 123 -14.16 -14.10 -15.09
CA THR A 123 -14.61 -12.77 -15.51
C THR A 123 -15.24 -12.04 -14.35
N ASP A 124 -15.38 -10.73 -14.46
CA ASP A 124 -16.24 -9.96 -13.57
C ASP A 124 -17.70 -10.01 -14.06
N ARG A 125 -18.60 -9.27 -13.39
CA ARG A 125 -20.00 -9.12 -13.81
C ARG A 125 -20.19 -8.33 -15.11
N SER A 126 -19.20 -7.53 -15.52
CA SER A 126 -19.23 -6.79 -16.78
C SER A 126 -18.79 -7.65 -17.97
N GLY A 127 -18.22 -8.82 -17.71
CA GLY A 127 -17.71 -9.77 -18.71
C GLY A 127 -16.23 -9.60 -19.00
N GLU A 128 -15.56 -8.66 -18.33
CA GLU A 128 -14.13 -8.42 -18.46
C GLU A 128 -13.32 -9.55 -17.79
N PRO A 129 -12.21 -10.00 -18.39
CA PRO A 129 -11.37 -11.03 -17.80
C PRO A 129 -10.73 -10.54 -16.50
N VAL A 130 -10.65 -11.41 -15.49
CA VAL A 130 -9.98 -11.09 -14.22
C VAL A 130 -8.62 -11.79 -14.17
N PRO A 131 -7.53 -11.04 -14.39
CA PRO A 131 -6.18 -11.61 -14.41
C PRO A 131 -5.63 -11.81 -13.00
N TYR A 132 -4.63 -12.69 -12.89
CA TYR A 132 -3.86 -12.94 -11.66
C TYR A 132 -4.69 -13.38 -10.46
N ALA A 133 -5.86 -13.97 -10.70
CA ALA A 133 -6.69 -14.52 -9.65
C ALA A 133 -6.14 -15.87 -9.19
N THR A 134 -5.99 -16.03 -7.89
CA THR A 134 -5.54 -17.28 -7.26
C THR A 134 -6.71 -18.24 -7.21
N VAL A 135 -6.53 -19.42 -7.81
CA VAL A 135 -7.51 -20.50 -7.86
C VAL A 135 -7.00 -21.66 -7.04
N VAL A 136 -7.80 -22.12 -6.09
CA VAL A 136 -7.45 -23.20 -5.16
C VAL A 136 -8.58 -24.23 -5.16
N LEU A 137 -8.22 -25.49 -5.31
CA LEU A 137 -9.14 -26.61 -5.28
C LEU A 137 -8.93 -27.41 -3.99
N PHE A 138 -10.03 -27.70 -3.32
CA PHE A 138 -10.08 -28.50 -2.11
C PHE A 138 -10.91 -29.76 -2.32
N LYS A 139 -10.46 -30.86 -1.72
CA LYS A 139 -11.26 -32.05 -1.48
C LYS A 139 -11.54 -32.11 0.01
N GLN A 140 -12.80 -31.94 0.40
CA GLN A 140 -13.18 -31.75 1.81
C GLN A 140 -12.47 -30.53 2.45
N GLN A 141 -11.45 -30.76 3.28
CA GLN A 141 -10.61 -29.72 3.91
C GLN A 141 -9.15 -29.75 3.42
N GLU A 142 -8.80 -30.70 2.54
CA GLU A 142 -7.45 -30.87 2.03
C GLU A 142 -7.25 -30.09 0.73
N HIS A 143 -6.16 -29.34 0.64
CA HIS A 143 -5.73 -28.68 -0.59
C HIS A 143 -5.14 -29.71 -1.56
N ILE A 144 -5.67 -29.77 -2.78
CA ILE A 144 -5.32 -30.80 -3.76
C ILE A 144 -4.73 -30.24 -5.06
N GLY A 145 -4.81 -28.93 -5.27
CA GLY A 145 -4.24 -28.28 -6.46
C GLY A 145 -4.74 -26.86 -6.63
N GLY A 146 -4.04 -26.08 -7.46
CA GLY A 146 -4.37 -24.69 -7.71
C GLY A 146 -3.48 -24.06 -8.77
N GLY A 147 -3.82 -22.84 -9.15
CA GLY A 147 -3.12 -22.07 -10.17
C GLY A 147 -3.48 -20.60 -10.12
N ILE A 148 -2.95 -19.83 -11.06
CA ILE A 148 -3.21 -18.40 -11.20
C ILE A 148 -3.81 -18.17 -12.60
N SER A 149 -4.78 -17.26 -12.73
CA SER A 149 -5.28 -16.88 -14.06
C SER A 149 -4.30 -15.99 -14.83
N ASP A 150 -4.24 -16.20 -16.15
CA ASP A 150 -3.47 -15.35 -17.07
C ASP A 150 -4.15 -13.99 -17.33
N GLU A 151 -3.52 -13.16 -18.16
CA GLU A 151 -4.04 -11.84 -18.56
C GLU A 151 -5.44 -11.90 -19.21
N GLN A 152 -5.82 -13.06 -19.75
CA GLN A 152 -7.13 -13.30 -20.36
C GLN A 152 -8.12 -13.93 -19.36
N GLY A 153 -7.74 -14.00 -18.08
CA GLY A 153 -8.54 -14.56 -16.99
C GLY A 153 -8.60 -16.09 -17.01
N VAL A 154 -7.76 -16.77 -17.80
CA VAL A 154 -7.81 -18.23 -17.95
C VAL A 154 -6.85 -18.91 -16.97
N PHE A 155 -7.35 -19.89 -16.21
CA PHE A 155 -6.53 -20.72 -15.33
C PHE A 155 -6.47 -22.17 -15.82
N ARG A 156 -5.35 -22.84 -15.55
CA ARG A 156 -5.11 -24.25 -15.92
C ARG A 156 -4.21 -24.92 -14.87
N PHE A 157 -4.63 -26.06 -14.34
CA PHE A 157 -3.80 -26.93 -13.47
C PHE A 157 -4.26 -28.39 -13.57
N SER A 158 -3.37 -29.34 -13.31
CA SER A 158 -3.66 -30.78 -13.44
C SER A 158 -3.81 -31.43 -12.06
N ILE A 159 -4.87 -32.22 -11.88
CA ILE A 159 -5.06 -33.02 -10.67
C ILE A 159 -5.56 -34.44 -10.99
N PRO A 160 -5.30 -35.43 -10.12
CA PRO A 160 -5.98 -36.70 -10.17
C PRO A 160 -7.45 -36.51 -9.71
N VAL A 161 -8.36 -36.47 -10.66
CA VAL A 161 -9.80 -36.33 -10.37
C VAL A 161 -10.38 -37.69 -10.01
N GLU A 162 -11.03 -37.77 -8.85
CA GLU A 162 -11.75 -38.94 -8.35
C GLU A 162 -13.24 -38.79 -8.68
N PRO A 163 -13.83 -39.73 -9.45
CA PRO A 163 -15.22 -39.60 -9.93
C PRO A 163 -16.30 -39.51 -8.83
N SER A 164 -16.01 -39.99 -7.62
CA SER A 164 -16.93 -39.98 -6.47
C SER A 164 -16.62 -38.88 -5.44
N ALA A 165 -15.58 -38.08 -5.67
CA ALA A 165 -15.18 -37.02 -4.74
C ALA A 165 -16.00 -35.74 -4.95
N LYS A 166 -16.22 -34.99 -3.87
CA LYS A 166 -16.76 -33.64 -3.93
C LYS A 166 -15.64 -32.63 -3.80
N TYR A 167 -15.60 -31.68 -4.72
CA TYR A 167 -14.58 -30.64 -4.74
C TYR A 167 -15.18 -29.28 -4.39
N ARG A 168 -14.35 -28.43 -3.77
CA ARG A 168 -14.65 -27.02 -3.54
C ARG A 168 -13.58 -26.20 -4.24
N LEU A 169 -14.00 -25.32 -5.14
CA LEU A 169 -13.14 -24.38 -5.81
C LEU A 169 -13.26 -23.02 -5.12
N THR A 170 -12.13 -22.48 -4.73
CA THR A 170 -12.00 -21.15 -4.15
C THR A 170 -11.22 -20.28 -5.12
N VAL A 171 -11.74 -19.09 -5.43
CA VAL A 171 -11.06 -18.10 -6.27
C VAL A 171 -10.96 -16.80 -5.48
N ALA A 172 -9.75 -16.27 -5.37
CA ALA A 172 -9.49 -15.04 -4.65
C ALA A 172 -8.58 -14.11 -5.46
N VAL A 173 -8.93 -12.83 -5.48
CA VAL A 173 -8.17 -11.77 -6.15
C VAL A 173 -8.54 -10.43 -5.53
N MET A 174 -7.57 -9.53 -5.44
CA MET A 174 -7.76 -8.23 -4.81
C MET A 174 -8.86 -7.43 -5.52
N GLY A 175 -9.74 -6.79 -4.73
CA GLY A 175 -10.85 -6.00 -5.26
C GLY A 175 -12.10 -6.82 -5.63
N TYR A 176 -12.10 -8.13 -5.37
CA TYR A 176 -13.22 -9.03 -5.62
C TYR A 176 -13.55 -9.85 -4.37
N GLN A 177 -14.84 -10.13 -4.17
CA GLN A 177 -15.28 -11.04 -3.12
C GLN A 177 -14.78 -12.45 -3.44
N PRO A 178 -14.18 -13.17 -2.48
CA PRO A 178 -13.76 -14.55 -2.71
C PRO A 178 -14.94 -15.39 -3.18
N PHE A 179 -14.75 -16.09 -4.29
CA PHE A 179 -15.74 -17.06 -4.77
C PHE A 179 -15.45 -18.41 -4.15
N GLU A 180 -16.49 -19.05 -3.61
CA GLU A 180 -16.44 -20.45 -3.20
C GLU A 180 -17.59 -21.22 -3.87
N GLY A 181 -17.26 -22.27 -4.61
CA GLY A 181 -18.23 -23.10 -5.31
C GLY A 181 -17.95 -24.58 -5.13
N LEU A 182 -18.99 -25.38 -4.92
CA LEU A 182 -18.88 -26.82 -5.04
C LEU A 182 -18.83 -27.20 -6.52
N VAL A 183 -17.87 -28.06 -6.88
CA VAL A 183 -17.65 -28.48 -8.26
C VAL A 183 -17.66 -30.00 -8.33
N ASP A 184 -18.49 -30.52 -9.22
CA ASP A 184 -18.52 -31.94 -9.51
C ASP A 184 -17.31 -32.36 -10.37
N PRO A 185 -16.80 -33.59 -10.19
CA PRO A 185 -15.68 -34.13 -10.96
C PRO A 185 -15.85 -33.99 -12.48
N SER A 186 -17.08 -34.16 -12.99
CA SER A 186 -17.40 -34.04 -14.42
C SER A 186 -17.29 -32.60 -14.95
N ASN A 187 -17.44 -31.60 -14.09
CA ASN A 187 -17.36 -30.18 -14.43
C ASN A 187 -15.94 -29.62 -14.30
N LEU A 188 -15.02 -30.33 -13.63
CA LEU A 188 -13.60 -29.95 -13.57
C LEU A 188 -12.90 -30.10 -14.92
N VAL A 189 -13.35 -31.04 -15.76
CA VAL A 189 -12.74 -31.36 -17.06
C VAL A 189 -13.29 -30.49 -18.20
N ARG A 190 -14.20 -29.56 -17.90
CA ARG A 190 -14.76 -28.61 -18.87
C ARG A 190 -14.38 -27.18 -18.47
N PRO A 191 -14.15 -26.28 -19.44
CA PRO A 191 -13.91 -24.87 -19.15
C PRO A 191 -15.07 -24.29 -18.32
N GLN A 192 -14.80 -23.98 -17.06
CA GLN A 192 -15.77 -23.30 -16.21
C GLN A 192 -15.71 -21.79 -16.43
N GLN A 193 -16.86 -21.14 -16.54
CA GLN A 193 -16.94 -19.69 -16.45
C GLN A 193 -17.25 -19.30 -15.00
N LEU A 194 -16.31 -18.63 -14.36
CA LEU A 194 -16.45 -18.16 -12.99
C LEU A 194 -16.61 -16.64 -13.02
N VAL A 195 -17.71 -16.16 -12.43
CA VAL A 195 -18.01 -14.74 -12.39
C VAL A 195 -17.74 -14.23 -10.99
N LEU A 196 -16.71 -13.40 -10.84
CA LEU A 196 -16.42 -12.73 -9.58
C LEU A 196 -17.29 -11.49 -9.43
N THR A 197 -17.77 -11.28 -8.22
CA THR A 197 -18.41 -10.03 -7.85
C THR A 197 -17.32 -9.12 -7.29
N THR A 198 -17.18 -7.93 -7.87
CA THR A 198 -16.32 -6.89 -7.32
C THR A 198 -16.64 -6.71 -5.84
N ASP A 199 -15.62 -6.74 -5.00
CA ASP A 199 -15.75 -6.36 -3.61
C ASP A 199 -15.91 -4.85 -3.59
N VAL A 200 -17.13 -4.40 -3.85
CA VAL A 200 -17.57 -3.04 -3.53
C VAL A 200 -17.76 -2.99 -2.01
N LYS A 201 -16.66 -3.21 -1.27
CA LYS A 201 -16.33 -2.21 -0.29
C LYS A 201 -16.28 -0.93 -1.10
N THR A 202 -17.37 -0.17 -1.08
CA THR A 202 -17.21 1.28 -1.01
C THR A 202 -16.05 1.44 -0.06
N LEU A 203 -14.88 1.80 -0.61
CA LEU A 203 -13.93 2.56 0.15
C LEU A 203 -14.80 3.72 0.61
N GLY A 204 -15.38 3.58 1.82
CA GLY A 204 -15.74 4.72 2.63
C GLY A 204 -14.52 5.59 2.44
N THR A 205 -14.77 6.74 1.82
CA THR A 205 -13.81 7.67 1.26
C THR A 205 -12.48 7.45 1.94
N VAL A 206 -11.37 7.37 1.19
CA VAL A 206 -10.08 7.65 1.82
C VAL A 206 -10.19 9.10 2.32
N ASN A 207 -10.86 9.30 3.45
CA ASN A 207 -10.58 10.30 4.42
C ASN A 207 -9.18 9.89 4.78
N VAL A 208 -8.23 10.49 4.08
CA VAL A 208 -6.94 10.77 4.64
C VAL A 208 -7.28 11.52 5.93
N THR A 209 -7.52 10.79 7.03
CA THR A 209 -7.36 11.30 8.38
C THR A 209 -5.85 11.45 8.59
N ALA A 210 -5.19 12.19 7.70
CA ALA A 210 -4.08 13.00 8.14
C ALA A 210 -4.76 14.04 9.03
N SER A 211 -4.72 13.80 10.34
CA SER A 211 -4.69 14.92 11.26
C SER A 211 -3.71 15.92 10.66
N ARG A 212 -4.15 17.14 10.36
CA ARG A 212 -3.24 18.17 9.86
C ARG A 212 -2.03 18.16 10.79
N PRO A 213 -0.80 17.98 10.26
CA PRO A 213 0.36 17.93 11.12
C PRO A 213 0.44 19.26 11.88
N MET A 214 0.76 19.20 13.17
CA MET A 214 0.79 20.39 14.04
C MET A 214 1.65 21.52 13.46
N VAL A 215 2.69 21.16 12.70
CA VAL A 215 3.54 22.10 11.97
C VAL A 215 3.71 21.62 10.53
N GLU A 216 3.43 22.49 9.58
CA GLU A 216 3.74 22.34 8.15
C GLU A 216 4.83 23.33 7.76
N ARG A 217 5.80 22.88 6.95
CA ARG A 217 6.84 23.74 6.39
C ARG A 217 6.64 23.86 4.90
N LEU A 218 6.36 25.06 4.44
CA LEU A 218 6.34 25.44 3.03
C LEU A 218 7.65 26.14 2.66
N ALA A 219 7.81 26.51 1.39
CA ALA A 219 9.02 27.15 0.89
C ALA A 219 9.27 28.54 1.52
N ASP A 220 8.20 29.29 1.80
CA ASP A 220 8.21 30.67 2.28
C ASP A 220 7.78 30.82 3.75
N ARG A 221 6.99 29.85 4.26
CA ARG A 221 6.35 29.94 5.57
C ARG A 221 6.32 28.65 6.38
N PHE A 222 6.16 28.80 7.69
CA PHE A 222 5.70 27.74 8.58
C PHE A 222 4.23 27.94 8.90
N ILE A 223 3.43 26.88 8.86
CA ILE A 223 2.04 26.88 9.31
C ILE A 223 1.95 26.02 10.55
N VAL A 224 1.53 26.62 11.66
CA VAL A 224 1.23 25.91 12.90
C VAL A 224 -0.28 25.71 12.96
N ASN A 225 -0.72 24.47 12.81
CA ASN A 225 -2.13 24.10 12.97
C ASN A 225 -2.41 23.98 14.47
N VAL A 226 -3.00 25.04 15.03
CA VAL A 226 -3.33 25.09 16.46
C VAL A 226 -4.56 24.24 16.71
N GLU A 227 -5.53 24.27 15.78
CA GLU A 227 -6.70 23.41 15.82
C GLU A 227 -6.36 21.92 15.82
N ASN A 228 -7.04 21.16 16.68
CA ASN A 228 -6.86 19.71 16.81
C ASN A 228 -5.42 19.28 17.18
N SER A 229 -4.64 20.18 17.77
CA SER A 229 -3.27 19.92 18.24
C SER A 229 -3.17 19.99 19.76
N ALA A 230 -2.03 19.59 20.32
CA ALA A 230 -1.74 19.76 21.75
C ALA A 230 -1.72 21.24 22.19
N LEU A 231 -1.64 22.18 21.25
CA LEU A 231 -1.68 23.62 21.51
C LEU A 231 -3.09 24.18 21.59
N SER A 232 -4.16 23.41 21.31
CA SER A 232 -5.53 23.93 21.23
C SER A 232 -6.21 24.13 22.58
N THR A 233 -5.62 23.65 23.68
CA THR A 233 -6.30 23.60 24.98
C THR A 233 -5.40 24.13 26.08
N GLY A 234 -5.90 25.12 26.83
CA GLY A 234 -5.26 25.59 28.06
C GLY A 234 -4.05 26.51 27.87
N PHE A 235 -3.84 27.06 26.67
CA PHE A 235 -2.83 28.08 26.40
C PHE A 235 -3.46 29.42 26.01
N THR A 236 -2.71 30.50 26.18
CA THR A 236 -3.01 31.82 25.62
C THR A 236 -2.41 31.96 24.22
N GLY A 237 -2.93 32.87 23.40
CA GLY A 237 -2.38 33.14 22.06
C GLY A 237 -0.90 33.53 22.08
N LEU A 238 -0.46 34.23 23.13
CA LEU A 238 0.95 34.57 23.33
C LEU A 238 1.81 33.32 23.60
N GLU A 239 1.33 32.37 24.39
CA GLU A 239 2.03 31.11 24.67
C GLU A 239 2.07 30.19 23.45
N VAL A 240 1.02 30.20 22.62
CA VAL A 240 1.01 29.48 21.34
C VAL A 240 2.10 30.04 20.41
N LEU A 241 2.31 31.36 20.36
CA LEU A 241 3.44 31.95 19.63
C LEU A 241 4.81 31.54 20.19
N GLN A 242 4.97 31.56 21.52
CA GLN A 242 6.23 31.15 22.15
C GLN A 242 6.61 29.70 21.82
N ARG A 243 5.61 28.86 21.54
CA ARG A 243 5.78 27.46 21.16
C ARG A 243 5.86 27.24 19.65
N SER A 244 5.70 28.31 18.87
CA SER A 244 5.71 28.25 17.41
C SER A 244 7.14 28.31 16.84
N PRO A 245 7.47 27.54 15.79
CA PRO A 245 8.83 27.45 15.28
C PRO A 245 9.43 28.79 14.84
N GLY A 246 10.59 29.13 15.38
CA GLY A 246 11.37 30.29 14.96
C GLY A 246 10.94 31.62 15.58
N LEU A 247 9.83 31.66 16.31
CA LEU A 247 9.37 32.83 17.06
C LEU A 247 9.90 32.83 18.48
N TRP A 248 10.11 34.03 19.00
CA TRP A 248 10.54 34.30 20.36
C TRP A 248 9.74 35.48 20.88
N VAL A 249 9.27 35.39 22.12
CA VAL A 249 8.61 36.50 22.80
C VAL A 249 9.52 36.94 23.93
N THR A 250 9.90 38.21 23.94
CA THR A 250 10.74 38.80 24.98
C THR A 250 9.93 39.12 26.25
N ALA A 251 10.59 39.43 27.36
CA ALA A 251 9.93 39.65 28.66
C ALA A 251 8.97 40.87 28.66
N ASP A 252 9.25 41.85 27.82
CA ASP A 252 8.43 43.03 27.52
C ASP A 252 7.28 42.74 26.54
N GLY A 253 7.18 41.52 26.00
CA GLY A 253 6.09 41.09 25.13
C GLY A 253 6.36 41.26 23.63
N ALA A 254 7.54 41.72 23.23
CA ALA A 254 7.88 41.88 21.82
C ALA A 254 8.03 40.51 21.12
N ILE A 255 7.41 40.37 19.95
CA ILE A 255 7.44 39.15 19.13
C ILE A 255 8.55 39.30 18.08
N LYS A 256 9.52 38.38 18.11
CA LYS A 256 10.71 38.41 17.24
C LYS A 256 10.90 37.08 16.54
N LEU A 257 11.49 37.09 15.35
CA LEU A 257 11.94 35.86 14.70
C LEU A 257 13.44 35.63 14.90
N LYS A 258 13.88 34.37 14.76
CA LYS A 258 15.29 33.96 14.74
C LYS A 258 16.16 34.97 13.99
N GLY A 259 17.17 35.50 14.68
CA GLY A 259 18.01 36.61 14.19
C GLY A 259 17.63 37.98 14.74
N ASN A 260 16.73 38.06 15.74
CA ASN A 260 16.29 39.30 16.39
C ASN A 260 15.60 40.29 15.43
N GLN A 261 14.91 39.76 14.43
CA GLN A 261 14.16 40.54 13.45
C GLN A 261 12.76 40.86 13.99
N SER A 262 12.35 42.12 13.88
CA SER A 262 10.97 42.54 14.18
C SER A 262 9.99 41.87 13.23
N VAL A 263 8.81 41.55 13.75
CA VAL A 263 7.75 40.83 13.04
C VAL A 263 6.52 41.71 12.95
N MET A 264 5.91 41.78 11.77
CA MET A 264 4.58 42.36 11.61
C MET A 264 3.55 41.30 12.00
N VAL A 265 2.64 41.64 12.93
CA VAL A 265 1.57 40.73 13.36
C VAL A 265 0.26 41.09 12.68
N MET A 266 -0.39 40.10 12.10
CA MET A 266 -1.69 40.18 11.47
C MET A 266 -2.65 39.23 12.17
N ILE A 267 -3.90 39.64 12.33
CA ILE A 267 -4.96 38.81 12.92
C ILE A 267 -6.14 38.85 11.95
N ASN A 268 -6.54 37.68 11.43
CA ASN A 268 -7.50 37.55 10.34
C ASN A 268 -7.15 38.46 9.16
N ASP A 269 -5.89 38.42 8.73
CA ASP A 269 -5.32 39.24 7.66
C ASP A 269 -5.33 40.77 7.90
N VAL A 270 -5.69 41.22 9.10
CA VAL A 270 -5.65 42.63 9.49
C VAL A 270 -4.38 42.94 10.26
N VAL A 271 -3.59 43.91 9.78
CA VAL A 271 -2.37 44.40 10.43
C VAL A 271 -2.69 45.01 11.78
N GLN A 272 -2.03 44.52 12.83
CA GLN A 272 -2.14 45.07 14.17
C GLN A 272 -1.17 46.24 14.33
N ARG A 273 -1.71 47.43 14.56
CA ARG A 273 -0.94 48.69 14.70
C ARG A 273 -0.77 49.16 16.14
N MET A 274 -1.05 48.29 17.10
CA MET A 274 -0.91 48.60 18.52
C MET A 274 0.55 48.49 18.98
N SER A 275 0.85 49.01 20.18
CA SER A 275 2.18 48.86 20.77
C SER A 275 2.51 47.39 21.06
N GLU A 276 3.79 47.05 21.19
CA GLU A 276 4.21 45.67 21.50
C GLU A 276 3.60 45.16 22.82
N SER A 277 3.48 46.04 23.83
CA SER A 277 2.85 45.72 25.11
C SER A 277 1.35 45.48 24.99
N ASP A 278 0.64 46.31 24.21
CA ASP A 278 -0.80 46.16 24.01
C ASP A 278 -1.12 44.89 23.21
N LEU A 279 -0.28 44.58 22.22
CA LEU A 279 -0.40 43.35 21.43
C LEU A 279 -0.18 42.11 22.28
N ALA A 280 0.84 42.13 23.14
CA ALA A 280 1.09 41.04 24.05
C ALA A 280 -0.09 40.81 25.00
N GLU A 281 -0.70 41.89 25.51
CA GLU A 281 -1.87 41.79 26.39
C GLU A 281 -3.11 41.27 25.64
N TYR A 282 -3.34 41.76 24.42
CA TYR A 282 -4.40 41.26 23.55
C TYR A 282 -4.25 39.75 23.30
N LEU A 283 -3.04 39.29 22.96
CA LEU A 283 -2.74 37.88 22.72
C LEU A 283 -2.78 37.02 23.99
N ARG A 284 -2.54 37.58 25.18
CA ARG A 284 -2.77 36.88 26.46
C ARG A 284 -4.25 36.67 26.74
N SER A 285 -5.10 37.63 26.36
CA SER A 285 -6.55 37.50 26.52
C SER A 285 -7.18 36.49 25.55
N MET A 286 -6.50 36.21 24.44
CA MET A 286 -6.93 35.25 23.43
C MET A 286 -6.68 33.83 23.91
N ARG A 287 -7.71 32.99 23.86
CA ARG A 287 -7.63 31.57 24.18
C ARG A 287 -7.11 30.78 22.99
N SER A 288 -6.28 29.78 23.23
CA SER A 288 -5.75 28.91 22.19
C SER A 288 -6.83 28.16 21.40
N GLU A 289 -7.96 27.90 22.05
CA GLU A 289 -9.16 27.26 21.51
C GLU A 289 -9.78 28.07 20.37
N ASP A 290 -9.59 29.40 20.39
CA ASP A 290 -10.11 30.34 19.40
C ASP A 290 -9.13 30.51 18.24
N ILE A 291 -7.95 29.89 18.28
CA ILE A 291 -6.94 30.01 17.23
C ILE A 291 -7.01 28.78 16.32
N ALA A 292 -7.27 29.01 15.04
CA ALA A 292 -7.26 27.95 14.04
C ALA A 292 -5.82 27.59 13.65
N LYS A 293 -5.03 28.59 13.26
CA LYS A 293 -3.64 28.42 12.82
C LYS A 293 -2.82 29.69 12.97
N ILE A 294 -1.51 29.53 12.98
CA ILE A 294 -0.52 30.61 12.91
C ILE A 294 0.37 30.38 11.69
N GLU A 295 0.52 31.40 10.86
CA GLU A 295 1.44 31.39 9.72
C GLU A 295 2.62 32.31 9.98
N ILE A 296 3.83 31.82 9.74
CA ILE A 296 5.07 32.54 9.96
C ILE A 296 5.76 32.64 8.60
N ILE A 297 5.57 33.77 7.95
CA ILE A 297 6.08 34.03 6.60
C ILE A 297 7.42 34.72 6.72
N SER A 298 8.46 33.98 6.37
CA SER A 298 9.85 34.44 6.54
C SER A 298 10.38 35.25 5.35
N SER A 299 9.69 35.18 4.22
CA SER A 299 9.95 35.93 2.99
C SER A 299 8.61 36.48 2.48
N PRO A 300 8.14 37.63 3.01
CA PRO A 300 6.84 38.18 2.64
C PRO A 300 6.81 38.61 1.17
N PRO A 301 5.63 38.60 0.51
CA PRO A 301 5.51 39.14 -0.83
C PRO A 301 5.72 40.67 -0.85
N SER A 302 6.09 41.20 -2.02
CA SER A 302 6.53 42.58 -2.23
C SER A 302 5.52 43.65 -1.80
N GLU A 303 4.23 43.32 -1.76
CA GLU A 303 3.15 44.19 -1.28
C GLU A 303 3.29 44.56 0.20
N PHE A 304 3.91 43.69 1.02
CA PHE A 304 4.12 43.96 2.45
C PHE A 304 5.48 44.59 2.74
N GLU A 305 6.50 44.37 1.90
CA GLU A 305 7.81 45.04 2.04
C GLU A 305 7.68 46.56 1.88
N ALA A 306 6.74 47.03 1.06
CA ALA A 306 6.47 48.45 0.82
C ALA A 306 5.84 49.20 2.02
N SER A 307 5.34 48.47 3.03
CA SER A 307 4.66 49.05 4.19
C SER A 307 5.59 49.50 5.34
N GLY A 308 6.91 49.42 5.12
CA GLY A 308 7.92 49.90 6.08
C GLY A 308 8.38 48.85 7.09
N SER A 309 7.89 47.61 6.99
CA SER A 309 8.44 46.47 7.71
C SER A 309 9.33 45.68 6.75
N ALA A 310 10.64 45.87 6.81
CA ALA A 310 11.62 45.00 6.15
C ALA A 310 11.70 43.60 6.82
N GLY A 311 10.59 43.17 7.41
CA GLY A 311 10.50 42.14 8.44
C GLY A 311 9.46 41.08 8.10
N LYS A 312 9.55 39.98 8.84
CA LYS A 312 8.77 38.78 8.60
C LYS A 312 7.33 38.97 9.09
N ILE A 313 6.39 38.23 8.53
CA ILE A 313 4.96 38.35 8.87
C ILE A 313 4.56 37.17 9.75
N CYS A 314 3.85 37.44 10.84
CA CYS A 314 3.13 36.43 11.61
C CYS A 314 1.62 36.68 11.48
N VAL A 315 0.90 35.73 10.88
CA VAL A 315 -0.54 35.80 10.68
C VAL A 315 -1.23 34.85 11.64
N PHE A 316 -2.20 35.35 12.39
CA PHE A 316 -3.09 34.56 13.22
C PHE A 316 -4.44 34.42 12.53
N ALA A 317 -4.87 33.19 12.28
CA ALA A 317 -6.24 32.92 11.90
C ALA A 317 -7.03 32.53 13.15
N VAL A 318 -7.93 33.40 13.57
CA VAL A 318 -8.89 33.14 14.65
C VAL A 318 -10.09 32.41 14.05
N ARG A 319 -10.61 31.43 14.77
CA ARG A 319 -11.86 30.76 14.44
C ARG A 319 -12.97 31.79 14.49
N LEU A 320 -13.56 32.07 13.34
CA LEU A 320 -14.87 32.70 13.27
C LEU A 320 -15.89 31.58 13.39
N ASP A 321 -16.88 31.72 14.27
CA ASP A 321 -17.99 30.76 14.49
C ASP A 321 -18.82 30.46 13.22
N THR A 322 -18.47 31.07 12.09
CA THR A 322 -19.09 30.92 10.77
C THR A 322 -18.63 29.71 9.97
N PHE A 323 -17.66 28.91 10.44
CA PHE A 323 -17.36 27.63 9.79
C PHE A 323 -18.20 26.52 10.41
N GLU A 324 -19.10 25.97 9.60
CA GLU A 324 -19.97 24.87 9.99
C GLU A 324 -19.12 23.70 10.52
N LYS A 325 -19.39 23.30 11.76
CA LYS A 325 -18.68 22.22 12.43
C LYS A 325 -18.89 20.94 11.60
N ILE A 326 -17.87 20.49 10.88
CA ILE A 326 -17.97 19.26 10.10
C ILE A 326 -18.31 18.14 11.09
N PRO A 327 -19.45 17.45 10.96
CA PRO A 327 -19.83 16.40 11.89
C PRO A 327 -18.79 15.28 11.81
N SER A 328 -17.96 15.16 12.83
CA SER A 328 -17.02 14.06 13.00
C SER A 328 -17.64 13.02 13.93
N GLN A 329 -17.88 11.82 13.41
CA GLN A 329 -18.21 10.65 14.23
C GLN A 329 -16.90 9.96 14.63
N VAL A 330 -16.62 9.95 15.94
CA VAL A 330 -15.57 9.11 16.52
C VAL A 330 -16.14 7.70 16.65
N PHE A 331 -15.70 6.79 15.79
CA PHE A 331 -16.01 5.37 15.93
C PHE A 331 -15.06 4.76 16.96
N TYR A 332 -15.59 4.36 18.10
CA TYR A 332 -14.91 3.35 18.91
C TYR A 332 -15.10 2.00 18.19
N VAL A 333 -14.03 1.22 18.06
CA VAL A 333 -14.14 -0.21 17.71
C VAL A 333 -14.76 -0.90 18.91
N GLY A 334 -16.09 -0.87 18.94
CA GLY A 334 -16.93 -1.26 20.06
C GLY A 334 -18.35 -0.80 19.74
N THR A 335 -19.26 -1.75 19.62
CA THR A 335 -20.65 -1.51 19.25
C THR A 335 -21.39 -0.83 20.41
N ASN A 336 -22.22 0.17 20.09
CA ASN A 336 -23.09 0.86 21.04
C ASN A 336 -24.45 0.16 21.22
N THR A 337 -24.65 -1.03 20.64
CA THR A 337 -25.85 -1.80 20.91
C THR A 337 -25.71 -2.49 22.27
N GLN A 338 -26.76 -2.40 23.08
CA GLN A 338 -26.79 -3.00 24.41
C GLN A 338 -26.68 -4.54 24.36
N GLN A 339 -27.09 -5.15 23.23
CA GLN A 339 -26.96 -6.58 22.98
C GLN A 339 -25.50 -7.01 22.81
N ASP A 340 -24.71 -6.26 22.04
CA ASP A 340 -23.33 -6.65 21.76
C ASP A 340 -22.41 -6.45 22.97
N LEU A 341 -22.62 -5.39 23.75
CA LEU A 341 -21.91 -5.20 25.04
C LEU A 341 -22.19 -6.36 26.01
N THR A 342 -23.42 -6.89 25.98
CA THR A 342 -23.81 -8.05 26.78
C THR A 342 -23.14 -9.34 26.28
N ALA A 343 -22.98 -9.50 24.97
CA ALA A 343 -22.27 -10.64 24.37
C ALA A 343 -20.77 -10.62 24.70
N ILE A 344 -20.12 -9.47 24.57
CA ILE A 344 -18.70 -9.27 24.94
C ILE A 344 -18.49 -9.54 26.43
N ARG A 345 -19.36 -9.02 27.30
CA ARG A 345 -19.29 -9.28 28.74
C ARG A 345 -19.44 -10.76 29.10
N ARG A 346 -20.28 -11.52 28.38
CA ARG A 346 -20.40 -12.98 28.55
C ARG A 346 -19.17 -13.75 28.07
N PHE A 347 -18.51 -13.27 27.02
CA PHE A 347 -17.31 -13.89 26.48
C PHE A 347 -16.10 -13.71 27.41
N LEU A 348 -15.94 -12.52 28.01
CA LEU A 348 -14.82 -12.19 28.90
C LEU A 348 -14.93 -12.82 30.30
N LEU A 349 -16.09 -13.34 30.69
CA LEU A 349 -16.35 -13.93 32.01
C LEU A 349 -16.42 -15.47 31.99
N LYS A 350 -15.75 -16.12 31.03
CA LYS A 350 -15.57 -17.57 30.99
C LYS A 350 -14.11 -17.97 31.17
#